data_AF-A0A699Y705-F1
#
_entry.id   AF-A0A699Y705-F1
#
_cell.length_a   1.000
_cell.length_b   1.000
_cell.length_c   1.000
_cell.angle_alpha   90.00
_cell.angle_beta   90.00
_cell.angle_gamma   90.00
#
_symmetry.space_group_name_H-M   'P 1'
#
loop_
_entity.id
_entity.type
_entity.pdbx_description
1 polymer ?
#
loop_
_entity_poly.entity_id
_entity_poly.type
_entity_poly.pdbx_seq_one_letter_code
_entity_poly.pdbx_strand_id
1 'polypeptide(L)'
;VPGVHDPLDPEYSILKQRLARRARYERVDTAQLDLVSITKLAARTIANDLEFLVEKAVDTNKANYAVVTGVQIHNWAVELTEESGVPSLEFVAWDKCYVVVNGHRTYLDLSKVPALSPRQLQLMAKASITKQKEEEEYIIGKTSAGTLKEIPLKYLTQRLGVTKDPGDLPSIPELQGWTANI
;
A
#
# COMPACT_ATOMS: atom_id res chain seq x y z
N VAL A 1 -17.17 4.00 -24.20
CA VAL A 1 -18.15 2.93 -23.87
C VAL A 1 -17.40 1.81 -23.16
N PRO A 2 -17.92 1.17 -22.10
CA PRO A 2 -17.25 0.02 -21.48
C PRO A 2 -16.99 -1.12 -22.48
N GLY A 3 -15.86 -1.81 -22.33
CA GLY A 3 -15.49 -2.97 -23.18
C GLY A 3 -14.53 -2.65 -24.33
N VAL A 4 -14.27 -1.36 -24.63
CA VAL A 4 -13.27 -0.96 -25.63
C VAL A 4 -11.92 -0.75 -24.94
N HIS A 5 -10.84 -1.24 -25.52
CA HIS A 5 -9.48 -1.01 -25.04
C HIS A 5 -8.51 -0.91 -26.23
N ASP A 6 -7.37 -0.26 -25.99
CA ASP A 6 -6.25 -0.27 -26.94
C ASP A 6 -5.57 -1.65 -26.87
N PRO A 7 -5.43 -2.39 -27.98
CA PRO A 7 -4.75 -3.69 -27.98
C PRO A 7 -3.27 -3.61 -27.60
N LEU A 8 -2.60 -2.47 -27.83
CA LEU A 8 -1.18 -2.29 -27.49
C LEU A 8 -0.99 -1.95 -26.01
N ASP A 9 -1.96 -1.27 -25.40
CA ASP A 9 -1.95 -0.87 -23.98
C ASP A 9 -3.30 -1.17 -23.29
N PRO A 10 -3.68 -2.46 -23.15
CA PRO A 10 -5.01 -2.84 -22.69
C PRO A 10 -5.30 -2.38 -21.25
N GLU A 11 -4.35 -2.60 -20.32
CA GLU A 11 -4.54 -2.26 -18.92
C GLU A 11 -4.66 -0.75 -18.70
N TYR A 12 -3.74 0.02 -19.27
CA TYR A 12 -3.74 1.47 -19.15
C TYR A 12 -4.98 2.10 -19.79
N SER A 13 -5.35 1.67 -21.00
CA SER A 13 -6.52 2.21 -21.68
C SER A 13 -7.82 1.88 -20.93
N ILE A 14 -7.95 0.69 -20.35
CA ILE A 14 -9.09 0.32 -19.49
C ILE A 14 -9.10 1.20 -18.23
N LEU A 15 -7.98 1.27 -17.51
CA LEU A 15 -7.87 2.06 -16.28
C LEU A 15 -8.24 3.53 -16.54
N LYS A 16 -7.63 4.15 -17.55
CA LYS A 16 -7.90 5.54 -17.97
C LYS A 16 -9.37 5.77 -18.26
N GLN A 17 -10.01 4.87 -19.02
CA GLN A 17 -11.44 4.98 -19.30
C GLN A 17 -12.31 4.87 -18.05
N ARG A 18 -11.99 3.93 -17.14
CA ARG A 18 -12.74 3.77 -15.89
C ARG A 18 -12.63 5.02 -15.01
N LEU A 19 -11.42 5.55 -14.85
CA LEU A 19 -11.16 6.80 -14.12
C LEU A 19 -11.89 7.98 -14.76
N ALA A 20 -11.83 8.13 -16.08
CA ALA A 20 -12.49 9.23 -16.79
C ALA A 20 -14.02 9.19 -16.61
N ARG A 21 -14.63 8.00 -16.64
CA ARG A 21 -16.07 7.83 -16.35
C ARG A 21 -16.38 8.22 -14.91
N ARG A 22 -15.56 7.79 -13.95
CA ARG A 22 -15.75 8.10 -12.53
C ARG A 22 -15.62 9.59 -12.27
N ALA A 23 -14.61 10.26 -12.83
CA ALA A 23 -14.40 11.70 -12.72
C ALA A 23 -15.62 12.49 -13.24
N ARG A 24 -16.16 12.09 -14.41
CA ARG A 24 -17.38 12.70 -14.96
C ARG A 24 -18.61 12.47 -14.09
N TYR A 25 -18.77 11.26 -13.58
CA TYR A 25 -19.88 10.90 -12.68
C TYR A 25 -19.85 11.73 -11.39
N GLU A 26 -18.67 11.91 -10.80
CA GLU A 26 -18.47 12.70 -9.58
C GLU A 26 -18.34 14.22 -9.84
N ARG A 27 -18.45 14.67 -11.10
CA ARG A 27 -18.28 16.07 -11.54
C ARG A 27 -16.97 16.71 -11.06
N VAL A 28 -15.89 15.94 -11.08
CA VAL A 28 -14.56 16.41 -10.69
C VAL A 28 -14.04 17.41 -11.72
N ASP A 29 -13.54 18.56 -11.25
CA ASP A 29 -12.84 19.51 -12.10
C ASP A 29 -11.44 18.95 -12.45
N THR A 30 -11.26 18.59 -13.71
CA THR A 30 -10.00 18.03 -14.20
C THR A 30 -8.85 19.02 -14.24
N ALA A 31 -9.13 20.33 -14.22
CA ALA A 31 -8.08 21.34 -14.17
C ALA A 31 -7.42 21.44 -12.78
N GLN A 32 -8.11 20.99 -11.74
CA GLN A 32 -7.65 21.03 -10.34
C GLN A 32 -7.26 19.65 -9.80
N LEU A 33 -7.15 18.64 -10.67
CA LEU A 33 -6.85 17.27 -10.29
C LEU A 33 -5.34 17.08 -10.07
N ASP A 34 -4.93 16.97 -8.82
CA ASP A 34 -3.56 16.61 -8.43
C ASP A 34 -3.37 15.09 -8.28
N LEU A 35 -2.12 14.66 -8.07
CA LEU A 35 -1.78 13.24 -7.93
C LEU A 35 -2.49 12.59 -6.74
N VAL A 36 -2.68 13.33 -5.64
CA VAL A 36 -3.39 12.82 -4.46
C VAL A 36 -4.87 12.59 -4.79
N SER A 37 -5.52 13.55 -5.43
CA SER A 37 -6.94 13.46 -5.78
C SER A 37 -7.21 12.37 -6.81
N ILE A 38 -6.35 12.22 -7.83
CA ILE A 38 -6.52 11.13 -8.82
C ILE A 38 -6.29 9.76 -8.18
N THR A 39 -5.36 9.64 -7.23
CA THR A 39 -5.12 8.38 -6.51
C THR A 39 -6.32 8.00 -5.63
N LYS A 40 -6.94 8.98 -4.96
CA LYS A 40 -8.19 8.77 -4.23
C LYS A 40 -9.35 8.39 -5.15
N LEU A 41 -9.47 9.02 -6.32
CA LEU A 41 -10.47 8.68 -7.33
C LEU A 41 -10.24 7.24 -7.84
N ALA A 42 -8.99 6.84 -8.03
CA ALA A 42 -8.62 5.49 -8.42
C ALA A 42 -9.00 4.46 -7.37
N ALA A 43 -8.70 4.71 -6.09
CA ALA A 43 -9.10 3.83 -4.99
C ALA A 43 -10.62 3.58 -4.97
N ARG A 44 -11.45 4.64 -5.13
CA ARG A 44 -12.90 4.49 -5.23
C ARG A 44 -13.33 3.72 -6.48
N THR A 45 -12.70 3.97 -7.62
CA THR A 45 -13.01 3.28 -8.89
C THR A 45 -12.74 1.78 -8.76
N ILE A 46 -11.56 1.42 -8.27
CA ILE A 46 -11.13 0.04 -8.04
C ILE A 46 -12.05 -0.63 -7.01
N ALA A 47 -12.41 0.05 -5.92
CA ALA A 47 -13.31 -0.50 -4.91
C ALA A 47 -14.69 -0.86 -5.49
N ASN A 48 -15.27 -0.01 -6.35
CA ASN A 48 -16.56 -0.31 -6.99
C ASN A 48 -16.44 -1.49 -7.97
N ASP A 49 -15.35 -1.55 -8.75
CA ASP A 49 -15.13 -2.65 -9.68
C ASP A 49 -14.92 -3.98 -8.95
N LEU A 50 -14.19 -3.97 -7.83
CA LEU A 50 -13.99 -5.12 -6.96
C LEU A 50 -15.33 -5.61 -6.38
N GLU A 51 -16.16 -4.70 -5.89
CA GLU A 51 -17.48 -5.04 -5.36
C GLU A 51 -18.38 -5.70 -6.41
N PHE A 52 -18.35 -5.19 -7.64
CA PHE A 52 -19.06 -5.80 -8.76
C PHE A 52 -18.58 -7.24 -9.03
N LEU A 53 -17.26 -7.47 -9.03
CA LEU A 53 -16.71 -8.81 -9.23
C LEU A 53 -17.06 -9.76 -8.08
N VAL A 54 -16.97 -9.28 -6.83
CA VAL A 54 -17.32 -10.08 -5.65
C VAL A 54 -18.80 -10.47 -5.67
N GLU A 55 -19.70 -9.56 -6.04
CA GLU A 55 -21.13 -9.87 -6.18
C GLU A 55 -21.40 -11.00 -7.19
N LYS A 56 -20.63 -11.05 -8.28
CA LYS A 56 -20.79 -12.11 -9.31
C LYS A 56 -20.07 -13.40 -8.95
N ALA A 57 -19.04 -13.36 -8.12
CA ALA A 57 -18.19 -14.50 -7.81
C ALA A 57 -18.52 -15.20 -6.49
N VAL A 58 -19.12 -14.52 -5.52
CA VAL A 58 -19.27 -15.02 -4.15
C VAL A 58 -20.73 -15.24 -3.78
N ASP A 59 -21.06 -16.50 -3.44
CA ASP A 59 -22.33 -16.87 -2.83
C ASP A 59 -22.27 -16.68 -1.30
N THR A 60 -22.97 -15.66 -0.81
CA THR A 60 -22.94 -15.27 0.60
C THR A 60 -23.60 -16.25 1.55
N ASN A 61 -24.30 -17.26 1.03
CA ASN A 61 -24.84 -18.35 1.85
C ASN A 61 -23.78 -19.44 2.12
N LYS A 62 -22.71 -19.46 1.33
CA LYS A 62 -21.65 -20.47 1.40
C LYS A 62 -20.35 -19.93 1.96
N ALA A 63 -20.09 -18.63 1.76
CA ALA A 63 -18.83 -18.01 2.16
C ALA A 63 -19.05 -16.67 2.85
N ASN A 64 -18.29 -16.48 3.92
CA ASN A 64 -18.08 -15.17 4.54
C ASN A 64 -16.88 -14.50 3.88
N TYR A 65 -16.93 -13.19 3.72
CA TYR A 65 -15.81 -12.43 3.15
C TYR A 65 -15.68 -11.06 3.79
N ALA A 66 -14.51 -10.44 3.65
CA ALA A 66 -14.27 -9.06 4.05
C ALA A 66 -13.69 -8.29 2.88
N VAL A 67 -14.00 -7.00 2.80
CA VAL A 67 -13.44 -6.08 1.81
C VAL A 67 -12.79 -4.93 2.57
N VAL A 68 -11.50 -4.75 2.33
CA VAL A 68 -10.72 -3.62 2.83
C VAL A 68 -10.03 -2.99 1.63
N THR A 69 -10.36 -1.74 1.34
CA THR A 69 -9.75 -0.96 0.26
C THR A 69 -9.18 0.33 0.79
N GLY A 70 -8.18 0.88 0.09
CA GLY A 70 -7.51 2.10 0.50
C GLY A 70 -6.43 2.51 -0.49
N VAL A 71 -5.64 3.49 -0.10
CA VAL A 71 -4.44 3.95 -0.79
C VAL A 71 -3.23 3.47 -0.01
N GLN A 72 -2.36 2.70 -0.67
CA GLN A 72 -1.03 2.43 -0.15
C GLN A 72 -0.13 3.64 -0.44
N ILE A 73 0.62 4.07 0.57
CA ILE A 73 1.50 5.23 0.51
C ILE A 73 2.90 4.73 0.86
N HIS A 74 3.76 4.81 -0.14
CA HIS A 74 5.18 4.52 -0.02
C HIS A 74 5.90 5.77 0.51
N ASN A 75 6.49 5.70 1.71
CA ASN A 75 7.35 6.75 2.22
C ASN A 75 8.81 6.29 2.16
N TRP A 76 9.49 6.66 1.08
CA TRP A 76 10.89 6.35 0.86
C TRP A 76 11.77 7.45 1.46
N ALA A 77 12.79 7.06 2.22
CA ALA A 77 13.84 7.99 2.60
C ALA A 77 14.69 8.33 1.35
N VAL A 78 15.03 9.61 1.19
CA VAL A 78 15.84 10.09 0.05
C VAL A 78 17.27 9.55 0.12
N GLU A 79 17.76 9.23 1.32
CA GLU A 79 19.03 8.56 1.58
C GLU A 79 18.80 7.28 2.38
N LEU A 80 18.87 6.14 1.70
CA LEU A 80 18.92 4.80 2.28
C LEU A 80 20.34 4.43 2.75
N THR A 81 21.12 5.42 3.21
CA THR A 81 22.43 5.16 3.81
C THR A 81 22.22 4.77 5.27
N GLU A 82 23.00 3.81 5.77
CA GLU A 82 22.97 3.40 7.19
C GLU A 82 23.19 4.59 8.15
N GLU A 83 23.78 5.67 7.65
CA GLU A 83 24.07 6.91 8.39
C GLU A 83 22.85 7.80 8.64
N SER A 84 21.82 7.77 7.78
CA SER A 84 20.66 8.65 7.95
C SER A 84 19.74 8.18 9.09
N GLY A 85 19.77 6.87 9.40
CA GLY A 85 18.98 6.26 10.46
C GLY A 85 17.46 6.39 10.28
N VAL A 86 16.97 6.89 9.15
CA VAL A 86 15.54 7.06 8.88
C VAL A 86 15.01 5.82 8.13
N PRO A 87 14.16 5.00 8.75
CA PRO A 87 13.65 3.81 8.09
C PRO A 87 12.67 4.17 6.97
N SER A 88 12.65 3.32 5.92
CA SER A 88 11.57 3.37 4.93
C SER A 88 10.28 2.86 5.57
N LEU A 89 9.22 3.68 5.50
CA LEU A 89 7.94 3.39 6.14
C LEU A 89 6.85 3.23 5.09
N GLU A 90 5.99 2.25 5.30
CA GLU A 90 4.79 2.05 4.50
C GLU A 90 3.55 2.45 5.29
N PHE A 91 2.65 3.15 4.62
CA PHE A 91 1.38 3.56 5.20
C PHE A 91 0.23 3.07 4.33
N VAL A 92 -0.93 2.86 4.96
CA VAL A 92 -2.18 2.56 4.26
C VAL A 92 -3.25 3.52 4.77
N ALA A 93 -3.74 4.38 3.88
CA ALA A 93 -4.92 5.19 4.12
C ALA A 93 -6.14 4.39 3.66
N TRP A 94 -6.88 3.80 4.59
CA TRP A 94 -8.09 3.03 4.27
C TRP A 94 -9.23 3.95 3.77
N ASP A 95 -10.08 3.41 2.90
CA ASP A 95 -11.23 4.11 2.30
C ASP A 95 -12.55 3.39 2.65
N LYS A 96 -12.62 2.07 2.39
CA LYS A 96 -13.81 1.26 2.67
C LYS A 96 -13.41 -0.02 3.39
N CYS A 97 -14.13 -0.33 4.47
CA CYS A 97 -13.94 -1.56 5.23
C CYS A 97 -15.30 -2.13 5.64
N TYR A 98 -15.58 -3.38 5.26
CA TYR A 98 -16.76 -4.11 5.72
C TYR A 98 -16.53 -5.61 5.68
N VAL A 99 -17.36 -6.33 6.44
CA VAL A 99 -17.42 -7.79 6.44
C VAL A 99 -18.84 -8.23 6.06
N VAL A 100 -18.94 -9.36 5.37
CA VAL A 100 -20.20 -10.06 5.11
C VAL A 100 -20.13 -11.42 5.77
N VAL A 101 -20.95 -11.61 6.80
CA VAL A 101 -21.05 -12.87 7.55
C VAL A 101 -22.49 -13.37 7.45
N ASN A 102 -22.68 -14.60 6.95
CA ASN A 102 -24.00 -15.21 6.75
C ASN A 102 -24.96 -14.31 5.96
N GLY A 103 -24.47 -13.71 4.87
CA GLY A 103 -25.26 -12.77 4.06
C GLY A 103 -25.48 -11.37 4.67
N HIS A 104 -25.08 -11.13 5.91
CA HIS A 104 -25.23 -9.83 6.57
C HIS A 104 -23.96 -8.99 6.43
N ARG A 105 -24.10 -7.82 5.80
CA ARG A 105 -23.02 -6.85 5.64
C ARG A 105 -22.93 -5.90 6.84
N THR A 106 -21.75 -5.79 7.42
CA THR A 106 -21.43 -4.87 8.53
C THR A 106 -20.21 -4.02 8.18
N TYR A 107 -20.39 -2.70 8.18
CA TYR A 107 -19.29 -1.75 7.96
C TYR A 107 -18.45 -1.60 9.22
N LEU A 108 -17.13 -1.55 9.05
CA LEU A 108 -16.15 -1.42 10.13
C LEU A 108 -15.45 -0.07 10.01
N ASP A 109 -15.41 0.67 11.11
CA ASP A 109 -14.67 1.92 11.22
C ASP A 109 -13.30 1.62 11.84
N LEU A 110 -12.27 1.55 11.00
CA LEU A 110 -10.92 1.20 11.45
C LEU A 110 -10.31 2.27 12.37
N SER A 111 -10.79 3.52 12.33
CA SER A 111 -10.32 4.56 13.25
C SER A 111 -10.73 4.32 14.70
N LYS A 112 -11.79 3.52 14.91
CA LYS A 112 -12.32 3.16 16.23
C LYS A 112 -11.72 1.87 16.77
N VAL A 113 -10.97 1.13 15.95
CA VAL A 113 -10.28 -0.09 16.38
C VAL A 113 -9.08 0.32 17.23
N PRO A 114 -8.99 -0.11 18.51
CA PRO A 114 -7.86 0.24 19.35
C PRO A 114 -6.55 -0.25 18.72
N ALA A 115 -5.58 0.65 18.59
CA ALA A 115 -4.26 0.30 18.08
C ALA A 115 -3.60 -0.73 19.01
N LEU A 116 -3.07 -1.80 18.42
CA LEU A 116 -2.32 -2.81 19.15
C LEU A 116 -1.08 -2.17 19.82
N SER A 117 -0.74 -2.67 21.01
CA SER A 117 0.52 -2.30 21.67
C SER A 117 1.72 -2.80 20.84
N PRO A 118 2.91 -2.18 20.96
CA PRO A 118 4.12 -2.64 20.27
C PRO A 118 4.40 -4.14 20.51
N ARG A 119 4.15 -4.64 21.73
CA ARG A 119 4.28 -6.05 22.07
C ARG A 119 3.29 -6.94 21.30
N GLN A 120 2.03 -6.51 21.16
CA GLN A 120 1.03 -7.25 20.39
C GLN A 120 1.36 -7.27 18.89
N LEU A 121 1.85 -6.15 18.36
CA LEU A 121 2.30 -6.06 16.97
C LEU A 121 3.49 -6.97 16.71
N GLN A 122 4.48 -7.00 17.61
CA GLN A 122 5.64 -7.89 17.50
C GLN A 122 5.23 -9.37 17.59
N LEU A 123 4.28 -9.72 18.46
CA LEU A 123 3.74 -11.08 18.54
C LEU A 123 3.01 -11.48 17.26
N MET A 124 2.21 -10.59 16.67
CA MET A 124 1.53 -10.85 15.40
C MET A 124 2.50 -10.95 14.22
N ALA A 125 3.52 -10.09 14.17
CA ALA A 125 4.57 -10.14 13.16
C ALA A 125 5.31 -11.48 13.20
N LYS A 126 5.72 -11.92 14.40
CA LYS A 126 6.35 -13.24 14.60
C LYS A 126 5.44 -14.41 14.22
N ALA A 127 4.14 -14.32 14.53
CA ALA A 127 3.16 -15.35 14.18
C ALA A 127 2.83 -15.41 12.67
N SER A 128 3.00 -14.32 11.94
CA SER A 128 2.72 -14.25 10.49
C SER A 128 3.83 -14.87 9.62
N ILE A 129 5.04 -15.08 10.15
CA ILE A 129 6.24 -15.46 9.38
C ILE A 129 6.77 -16.84 9.84
N THR A 130 5.89 -17.76 10.26
CA THR A 130 6.31 -19.09 10.77
C THR A 130 6.90 -20.05 9.72
N LYS A 131 7.46 -19.56 8.60
CA LYS A 131 8.14 -20.40 7.60
C LYS A 131 9.50 -19.91 7.10
N GLN A 132 10.03 -18.76 7.55
CA GLN A 132 11.40 -18.39 7.20
C GLN A 132 12.21 -18.01 8.44
N LYS A 133 13.38 -18.65 8.54
CA LYS A 133 14.35 -18.52 9.61
C LYS A 133 14.95 -17.12 9.64
N GLU A 134 15.18 -16.68 10.87
CA GLU A 134 16.23 -15.78 11.35
C GLU A 134 16.05 -14.26 11.15
N GLU A 135 15.85 -13.61 12.30
CA GLU A 135 16.44 -12.32 12.71
C GLU A 135 16.35 -11.14 11.74
N GLU A 136 15.13 -10.64 11.51
CA GLU A 136 14.93 -9.26 11.05
C GLU A 136 14.37 -8.43 12.22
N GLU A 137 15.11 -7.37 12.58
CA GLU A 137 14.70 -6.39 13.59
C GLU A 137 13.62 -5.49 12.96
N TYR A 138 12.40 -5.52 13.51
CA TYR A 138 11.28 -4.73 13.01
C TYR A 138 10.97 -3.59 13.98
N ILE A 139 11.05 -2.33 13.53
CA ILE A 139 10.62 -1.17 14.33
C ILE A 139 9.16 -0.85 13.98
N ILE A 140 8.28 -0.97 14.97
CA ILE A 140 6.84 -0.72 14.81
C ILE A 140 6.44 0.51 15.62
N GLY A 141 6.26 1.64 14.95
CA GLY A 141 5.75 2.87 15.57
C GLY A 141 4.22 2.89 15.69
N LYS A 142 3.69 3.67 16.64
CA LYS A 142 2.27 3.98 16.77
C LYS A 142 1.97 5.35 16.16
N THR A 143 0.98 5.44 15.27
CA THR A 143 0.22 6.69 15.08
C THR A 143 -1.28 6.38 15.04
N SER A 144 -2.09 7.36 15.41
CA SER A 144 -3.56 7.27 15.52
C SER A 144 -4.28 6.99 14.19
N ALA A 145 -3.56 6.89 13.07
CA ALA A 145 -4.13 6.77 11.72
C ALA A 145 -3.61 5.58 10.89
N GLY A 146 -2.71 4.73 11.41
CA GLY A 146 -2.21 3.58 10.62
C GLY A 146 -1.25 2.65 11.36
N THR A 147 -1.11 1.42 10.84
CA THR A 147 -0.09 0.45 11.26
C THR A 147 1.20 0.71 10.49
N LEU A 148 2.27 1.06 11.21
CA LEU A 148 3.61 1.22 10.62
C LEU A 148 4.22 -0.17 10.39
N LYS A 149 4.60 -0.47 9.15
CA LYS A 149 5.45 -1.62 8.83
C LYS A 149 6.72 -1.10 8.16
N GLU A 150 7.84 -1.30 8.82
CA GLU A 150 9.16 -1.17 8.22
C GLU A 150 9.38 -2.33 7.24
N ILE A 151 9.84 -2.04 6.03
CA ILE A 151 10.26 -3.07 5.07
C ILE A 151 11.78 -3.14 5.10
N PRO A 152 12.38 -4.32 5.41
CA PRO A 152 13.82 -4.49 5.37
C PRO A 152 14.39 -4.14 3.99
N LEU A 153 15.49 -3.39 3.96
CA LEU A 153 16.16 -2.98 2.71
C LEU A 153 16.48 -4.16 1.79
N LYS A 154 16.85 -5.31 2.36
CA LYS A 154 17.13 -6.57 1.64
C LYS A 154 15.90 -7.12 0.89
N TYR A 155 14.70 -6.96 1.45
CA TYR A 155 13.45 -7.34 0.79
C TYR A 155 13.15 -6.43 -0.42
N LEU A 156 13.46 -5.14 -0.30
CA LEU A 156 13.27 -4.15 -1.37
C LEU A 156 14.26 -4.35 -2.52
N THR A 157 15.56 -4.56 -2.22
CA THR A 157 16.59 -4.78 -3.25
C THR A 157 16.30 -6.03 -4.07
N GLN A 158 15.80 -7.10 -3.44
CA GLN A 158 15.39 -8.32 -4.12
C GLN A 158 14.18 -8.13 -5.05
N ARG A 159 13.20 -7.28 -4.66
CA ARG A 159 12.02 -6.94 -5.49
C ARG A 159 12.34 -6.00 -6.64
N LEU A 160 13.31 -5.11 -6.46
CA LEU A 160 13.74 -4.12 -7.46
C LEU A 160 14.78 -4.67 -8.46
N GLY A 161 15.11 -5.96 -8.38
CA GLY A 161 16.03 -6.61 -9.32
C GLY A 161 17.51 -6.27 -9.08
N VAL A 162 17.86 -5.76 -7.89
CA VAL A 162 19.26 -5.51 -7.51
C VAL A 162 19.85 -6.85 -7.05
N THR A 163 20.77 -7.40 -7.85
CA THR A 163 21.29 -8.78 -7.68
C THR A 163 22.46 -8.89 -6.69
N LYS A 164 22.83 -7.82 -5.98
CA LYS A 164 23.93 -7.84 -5.00
C LYS A 164 23.37 -7.62 -3.60
N ASP A 165 23.85 -8.41 -2.64
CA ASP A 165 23.59 -8.14 -1.24
C ASP A 165 24.21 -6.76 -0.89
N PRO A 166 23.55 -5.92 -0.06
CA PRO A 166 24.04 -4.56 0.25
C PRO A 166 25.47 -4.53 0.80
N GLY A 167 25.91 -5.61 1.46
CA GLY A 167 27.28 -5.78 1.96
C GLY A 167 28.34 -6.09 0.89
N ASP A 168 27.94 -6.39 -0.34
CA ASP A 168 28.83 -6.65 -1.49
C ASP A 168 29.03 -5.42 -2.39
N LEU A 169 28.48 -4.27 -2.00
CA LEU A 169 28.75 -3.00 -2.66
C LEU A 169 30.14 -2.51 -2.23
N PRO A 170 31.02 -2.14 -3.18
CA PRO A 170 32.33 -1.62 -2.82
C PRO A 170 32.17 -0.37 -1.99
N SER A 171 32.76 -0.35 -0.78
CA SER A 171 32.89 0.88 -0.01
C SER A 171 33.69 1.88 -0.85
N ILE A 172 33.09 3.01 -1.17
CA ILE A 172 33.76 4.07 -1.91
C ILE A 172 34.76 4.73 -0.95
N PRO A 173 36.08 4.65 -1.18
CA PRO A 173 37.05 5.41 -0.40
C PRO A 173 37.04 6.86 -0.88
N GLU A 174 37.10 7.78 0.07
CA GLU A 174 37.43 9.21 -0.10
C GLU A 174 36.42 10.11 -0.84
N LEU A 175 35.50 10.69 -0.06
CA LEU A 175 35.09 12.08 -0.25
C LEU A 175 35.32 12.88 1.04
N GLN A 176 36.56 12.89 1.52
CA GLN A 176 37.04 14.02 2.31
C GLN A 176 37.15 15.22 1.36
N GLY A 177 36.27 16.23 1.51
CA GLY A 177 36.57 17.55 0.94
C GLY A 177 35.44 18.43 0.42
N TRP A 178 34.15 18.14 0.61
CA TRP A 178 33.08 19.07 0.24
C TRP A 178 32.20 19.44 1.45
N THR A 179 32.59 20.51 2.15
CA THR A 179 31.68 21.24 3.05
C THR A 179 30.84 22.18 2.20
N ALA A 180 29.55 21.87 2.01
CA ALA A 180 28.58 22.85 1.53
C ALA A 180 28.09 23.66 2.74
N ASN A 181 28.46 24.94 2.76
CA ASN A 181 27.83 25.95 3.61
C ASN A 181 26.35 26.09 3.22
N ILE A 182 25.44 25.77 4.15
CA ILE A 182 24.13 26.41 4.32
C ILE A 182 23.96 26.65 5.82
#